data_AF-A0A946U551-F1
#
_entry.id   AF-A0A946U551-F1
#
_cell.length_a   1.000
_cell.length_b   1.000
_cell.length_c   1.000
_cell.angle_alpha   90.00
_cell.angle_beta   90.00
_cell.angle_gamma   90.00
#
_symmetry.space_group_name_H-M   'P 1'
#
loop_
_entity.id
_entity.type
_entity.pdbx_description
1 polymer ?
#
loop_
_entity_poly.entity_id
_entity_poly.type
_entity_poly.pdbx_seq_one_letter_code
_entity_poly.pdbx_strand_id
1 'polypeptide(L)'
;IAAKKQHPDFEALMTEGIQKAYYLNALNPSNEDTLINIAQDIGLNEDLFKKDLKSNEVNDLLLDQIHTTKTMPISGFPSLVLVKESNLERINIDYLNSNYIINQIIT
;
A
#
# COMPACT_ATOMS: atom_id res chain seq x y z
N ILE A 1 -5.85 0.42 -2.86
CA ILE A 1 -7.24 -0.09 -2.74
C ILE A 1 -8.00 -0.01 -4.06
N ALA A 2 -8.36 1.18 -4.57
CA ALA A 2 -9.12 1.31 -5.84
C ALA A 2 -8.43 0.61 -7.03
N ALA A 3 -7.11 0.76 -7.19
CA ALA A 3 -6.35 0.04 -8.21
C ALA A 3 -6.46 -1.50 -8.06
N LYS A 4 -6.25 -2.00 -6.83
CA LYS A 4 -6.34 -3.43 -6.49
C LYS A 4 -7.72 -4.03 -6.78
N LYS A 5 -8.79 -3.24 -6.67
CA LYS A 5 -10.16 -3.69 -6.97
C LYS A 5 -10.35 -4.06 -8.44
N GLN A 6 -9.60 -3.46 -9.37
CA GLN A 6 -9.65 -3.84 -10.78
C GLN A 6 -8.82 -5.12 -11.04
N HIS A 7 -7.62 -5.21 -10.47
CA HIS A 7 -6.81 -6.42 -10.46
C HIS A 7 -5.73 -6.34 -9.36
N PRO A 8 -5.38 -7.45 -8.67
CA PRO A 8 -4.36 -7.45 -7.62
C PRO A 8 -3.00 -6.89 -8.07
N ASP A 9 -2.59 -7.19 -9.30
CA ASP A 9 -1.28 -6.77 -9.85
C ASP A 9 -1.12 -5.24 -9.94
N PHE A 10 -2.22 -4.49 -9.98
CA PHE A 10 -2.16 -3.03 -10.03
C PHE A 10 -1.84 -2.38 -8.69
N GLU A 11 -1.87 -3.10 -7.57
CA GLU A 11 -1.51 -2.53 -6.27
C GLU A 11 -0.06 -2.06 -6.24
N ALA A 12 0.87 -2.94 -6.61
CA ALA A 12 2.30 -2.61 -6.65
C ALA A 12 2.60 -1.53 -7.69
N LEU A 13 1.99 -1.61 -8.88
CA LEU A 13 2.15 -0.63 -9.95
C LEU A 13 1.67 0.76 -9.53
N MET A 14 0.51 0.84 -8.86
CA MET A 14 -0.02 2.11 -8.35
C MET A 14 0.87 2.68 -7.24
N THR A 15 1.35 1.84 -6.32
CA THR A 15 2.28 2.28 -5.26
C THR A 15 3.57 2.84 -5.85
N GLU A 16 4.16 2.16 -6.83
CA GLU A 16 5.37 2.63 -7.53
C GLU A 16 5.11 3.95 -8.27
N GLY A 17 3.98 4.06 -8.99
CA GLY A 17 3.58 5.27 -9.69
C GLY A 17 3.43 6.49 -8.76
N ILE A 18 2.78 6.30 -7.60
CA ILE A 18 2.63 7.35 -6.57
C ILE A 18 4.00 7.76 -6.01
N GLN A 19 4.88 6.79 -5.72
CA GLN A 19 6.23 7.08 -5.23
C GLN A 19 7.03 7.89 -6.25
N LYS A 20 7.03 7.50 -7.53
CA LYS A 20 7.70 8.25 -8.60
C LYS A 20 7.12 9.65 -8.77
N ALA A 21 5.80 9.78 -8.77
CA ALA A 21 5.13 11.07 -8.90
C ALA A 21 5.55 12.04 -7.79
N TYR A 22 5.59 11.58 -6.54
CA TYR A 22 5.97 12.42 -5.41
C TYR A 22 7.48 12.70 -5.35
N TYR A 23 8.31 11.64 -5.38
CA TYR A 23 9.75 11.77 -5.10
C TYR A 23 10.58 12.20 -6.32
N LEU A 24 10.14 11.89 -7.54
CA LEU A 24 10.91 12.20 -8.76
C LEU A 24 10.30 13.36 -9.56
N ASN A 25 8.97 13.50 -9.54
CA ASN A 25 8.26 14.47 -10.39
C ASN A 25 7.67 15.66 -9.61
N ALA A 26 7.83 15.71 -8.28
CA ALA A 26 7.31 16.77 -7.41
C ALA A 26 5.79 17.01 -7.54
N LEU A 27 5.03 15.96 -7.84
CA LEU A 27 3.57 15.99 -7.91
C LEU A 27 2.95 15.68 -6.54
N ASN A 28 1.80 16.27 -6.24
CA ASN A 28 1.10 16.04 -4.97
C ASN A 28 0.28 14.72 -5.03
N PRO A 29 0.65 13.67 -4.28
CA PRO A 29 -0.05 12.38 -4.32
C PRO A 29 -1.43 12.41 -3.65
N SER A 30 -1.80 13.51 -2.98
CA SER A 30 -3.16 13.73 -2.46
C SER A 30 -4.09 14.38 -3.48
N ASN A 31 -3.59 14.82 -4.64
CA ASN A 31 -4.43 15.35 -5.71
C ASN A 31 -5.05 14.19 -6.51
N GLU A 32 -6.37 14.18 -6.66
CA GLU A 32 -7.11 13.18 -7.45
C GLU A 32 -6.59 13.08 -8.88
N ASP A 33 -6.30 14.22 -9.54
CA ASP A 33 -5.81 14.22 -10.92
C ASP A 33 -4.47 13.50 -11.05
N THR A 34 -3.60 13.62 -10.04
CA THR A 34 -2.32 12.88 -10.02
C THR A 34 -2.56 11.38 -9.93
N LEU A 35 -3.48 10.94 -9.09
CA LEU A 35 -3.84 9.53 -8.93
C LEU A 35 -4.51 8.96 -10.19
N ILE A 36 -5.39 9.74 -10.82
CA ILE A 36 -6.11 9.34 -12.05
C ILE A 36 -5.12 9.19 -13.21
N ASN A 37 -4.19 10.13 -13.38
CA ASN A 37 -3.15 10.04 -14.43
C ASN A 37 -2.27 8.80 -14.24
N ILE A 38 -1.81 8.53 -13.01
CA ILE A 38 -1.04 7.31 -12.70
C ILE A 38 -1.86 6.06 -13.05
N ALA A 39 -3.14 6.03 -12.67
CA ALA A 39 -4.01 4.90 -12.94
C ALA A 39 -4.16 4.63 -14.46
N GLN A 40 -4.34 5.69 -15.25
CA GLN A 40 -4.41 5.61 -16.70
C GLN A 40 -3.07 5.09 -17.29
N ASP A 41 -1.94 5.63 -16.84
CA ASP A 41 -0.60 5.26 -17.33
C ASP A 41 -0.28 3.78 -17.07
N ILE A 42 -0.74 3.21 -15.95
CA ILE A 42 -0.55 1.79 -15.65
C ILE A 42 -1.62 0.89 -16.26
N GLY A 43 -2.57 1.44 -17.03
CA GLY A 43 -3.57 0.66 -17.80
C GLY A 43 -4.85 0.31 -17.05
N LEU A 44 -5.18 0.99 -15.95
CA LEU A 44 -6.48 0.85 -15.29
C LEU A 44 -7.60 1.48 -16.13
N ASN A 45 -8.82 0.96 -15.97
CA ASN A 45 -10.00 1.65 -16.47
C ASN A 45 -10.23 2.92 -15.63
N GLU A 46 -10.07 4.08 -16.28
CA GLU A 46 -10.12 5.39 -15.64
C GLU A 46 -11.48 5.68 -14.99
N ASP A 47 -12.60 5.38 -15.65
CA ASP A 47 -13.94 5.66 -15.15
C ASP A 47 -14.26 4.81 -13.90
N LEU A 48 -13.91 3.52 -13.94
CA LEU A 48 -14.04 2.63 -12.78
C LEU A 48 -13.13 3.09 -11.64
N PHE A 49 -11.90 3.51 -11.93
CA PHE A 49 -10.97 4.00 -10.92
C PHE A 49 -11.49 5.27 -10.25
N LYS A 50 -11.96 6.26 -11.02
CA LYS A 50 -12.56 7.51 -10.51
C LYS A 50 -13.76 7.23 -9.62
N LYS A 51 -14.63 6.31 -10.03
CA LYS A 51 -15.80 5.90 -9.26
C LYS A 51 -15.38 5.26 -7.94
N ASP A 52 -14.46 4.30 -7.98
CA ASP A 52 -14.00 3.58 -6.80
C ASP A 52 -13.24 4.49 -5.83
N LEU A 53 -12.38 5.38 -6.34
CA LEU A 53 -11.62 6.36 -5.55
C LEU A 53 -12.53 7.22 -4.66
N LYS A 54 -13.75 7.53 -5.13
CA LYS A 54 -14.74 8.35 -4.42
C LYS A 54 -15.82 7.53 -3.69
N SER A 55 -15.71 6.21 -3.71
CA SER A 55 -16.74 5.33 -3.14
C SER A 55 -16.61 5.21 -1.62
N ASN A 56 -17.76 5.14 -0.93
CA ASN A 56 -17.78 4.83 0.50
C ASN A 56 -17.15 3.48 0.78
N GLU A 57 -17.34 2.49 -0.10
CA GLU A 57 -16.78 1.14 0.05
C GLU A 57 -15.24 1.17 0.14
N VAL A 58 -14.57 1.93 -0.75
CA VAL A 58 -13.11 2.06 -0.71
C VAL A 58 -12.66 2.84 0.52
N ASN A 59 -13.40 3.89 0.91
CA ASN A 59 -13.08 4.67 2.11
C ASN A 59 -13.23 3.83 3.39
N ASP A 60 -14.30 3.03 3.51
CA ASP A 60 -14.54 2.18 4.66
C ASP A 60 -13.46 1.10 4.78
N LEU A 61 -13.05 0.49 3.65
CA LEU A 61 -11.93 -0.45 3.61
C LEU A 61 -10.59 0.21 3.98
N LEU A 62 -10.36 1.47 3.58
CA LEU A 62 -9.19 2.23 4.00
C LEU A 62 -9.17 2.44 5.52
N LEU A 63 -10.30 2.87 6.09
CA LEU A 63 -10.42 3.10 7.53
C LEU A 63 -10.25 1.81 8.33
N ASP A 64 -10.78 0.69 7.85
CA ASP A 64 -10.61 -0.63 8.45
C ASP A 64 -9.14 -1.09 8.43
N GLN A 65 -8.44 -0.93 7.30
CA GLN A 65 -7.01 -1.23 7.22
C GLN A 65 -6.16 -0.33 8.14
N ILE A 66 -6.49 0.95 8.27
CA ILE A 66 -5.85 1.86 9.22
C ILE A 66 -6.12 1.40 10.66
N HIS A 67 -7.34 1.00 10.98
CA HIS A 67 -7.70 0.51 12.31
C HIS A 67 -6.93 -0.77 12.65
N THR A 68 -6.90 -1.74 11.73
CA THR A 68 -6.15 -3.00 11.89
C THR A 68 -4.66 -2.73 12.05
N THR A 69 -4.08 -1.82 11.27
CA THR A 69 -2.65 -1.46 11.41
C THR A 69 -2.34 -0.88 12.80
N LYS A 70 -3.27 -0.13 13.41
CA LYS A 70 -3.11 0.42 14.76
C LYS A 70 -3.19 -0.62 15.87
N THR A 71 -3.73 -1.82 15.63
CA THR A 71 -3.75 -2.91 16.62
C THR A 71 -2.49 -3.78 16.56
N MET A 72 -1.67 -3.63 15.52
CA MET A 72 -0.43 -4.38 15.34
C MET A 72 0.71 -3.84 16.24
N PRO A 73 1.72 -4.67 16.59
CA PRO A 73 2.84 -4.27 17.45
C PRO A 73 3.90 -3.43 16.71
N ILE A 74 3.48 -2.36 16.04
CA ILE A 74 4.34 -1.49 15.21
C ILE A 74 4.11 -0.02 15.54
N SER A 75 5.14 0.81 15.35
CA SER A 75 5.11 2.25 15.71
C SER A 75 5.71 3.15 14.63
N GLY A 76 5.83 2.66 13.40
CA GLY A 76 6.42 3.40 12.28
C GLY A 76 6.34 2.61 10.97
N PHE A 77 6.68 3.28 9.86
CA PHE A 77 6.69 2.69 8.53
C PHE A 77 8.05 2.88 7.86
N PRO A 78 8.47 1.94 6.99
CA PRO A 78 7.87 0.63 6.73
C PRO A 78 7.99 -0.32 7.95
N SER A 79 7.10 -1.31 8.00
CA SER A 79 7.08 -2.34 9.04
C SER A 79 6.68 -3.69 8.45
N LEU A 80 7.15 -4.77 9.07
CA LEU A 80 6.77 -6.14 8.76
C LEU A 80 6.27 -6.80 10.05
N VAL A 81 5.13 -7.49 9.95
CA VAL A 81 4.52 -8.25 11.05
C VAL A 81 4.28 -9.67 10.57
N LEU A 82 4.84 -10.64 11.29
CA LEU A 82 4.60 -12.05 11.07
C LEU A 82 3.39 -12.49 11.90
N VAL A 83 2.45 -13.17 11.24
CA VAL A 83 1.32 -13.82 11.91
C VAL A 83 1.67 -15.30 12.06
N LYS A 84 1.90 -15.76 13.30
CA LYS A 84 2.19 -17.16 13.62
C LYS A 84 1.10 -17.66 14.56
N GLU A 85 0.23 -18.52 14.05
CA GLU A 85 -1.02 -18.92 14.73
C GLU A 85 -1.87 -17.70 15.12
N SER A 86 -1.98 -17.41 16.42
CA SER A 86 -2.72 -16.25 16.95
C SER A 86 -1.81 -15.13 17.44
N ASN A 87 -0.49 -15.24 17.27
CA ASN A 87 0.49 -14.24 17.70
C ASN A 87 0.90 -13.33 16.54
N LEU A 88 1.03 -12.05 16.86
CA LEU A 88 1.58 -11.02 15.98
C LEU A 88 2.99 -10.67 16.46
N GLU A 89 3.99 -10.94 15.63
CA GLU A 89 5.39 -10.67 15.94
C GLU A 89 5.95 -9.62 14.98
N ARG A 90 6.54 -8.56 15.52
CA ARG A 90 7.22 -7.55 14.70
C ARG A 90 8.54 -8.11 14.19
N ILE A 91 8.79 -7.96 12.89
CA ILE A 91 10.07 -8.25 12.26
C ILE A 91 10.87 -6.95 12.14
N ASN A 92 12.13 -6.96 12.60
CA ASN A 92 13.03 -5.82 12.46
C ASN A 92 13.55 -5.73 11.02
N ILE A 93 13.54 -4.53 10.46
CA ILE A 93 13.94 -4.26 9.07
C ILE A 93 15.38 -3.74 9.04
N ASP A 94 16.20 -4.37 8.22
CA ASP A 94 17.47 -3.82 7.73
C ASP A 94 17.36 -3.65 6.21
N TYR A 95 17.44 -2.41 5.73
CA TYR A 95 17.29 -2.08 4.31
C TYR A 95 18.41 -2.61 3.43
N LEU A 96 19.58 -2.90 4.02
CA LEU A 96 20.78 -3.32 3.30
C LEU A 96 21.04 -4.82 3.45
N ASN A 97 20.30 -5.53 4.32
CA ASN A 97 20.54 -6.93 4.63
C ASN A 97 19.25 -7.74 4.71
N SER A 98 18.87 -8.37 3.60
CA SER A 98 17.69 -9.25 3.56
C SER A 98 17.83 -10.49 4.44
N ASN A 99 19.05 -11.03 4.64
CA ASN A 99 19.26 -12.21 5.47
C ASN A 99 18.96 -11.92 6.95
N TYR A 100 19.22 -10.69 7.42
CA TYR A 100 18.83 -10.25 8.76
C TYR A 100 17.30 -10.33 8.96
N ILE A 101 16.52 -9.98 7.92
CA ILE A 101 15.06 -10.06 7.94
C ILE A 101 14.61 -11.53 7.88
N ILE A 102 15.14 -12.31 6.93
CA ILE A 102 14.73 -13.72 6.69
C ILE A 102 14.97 -14.60 7.92
N ASN A 103 16.10 -14.43 8.62
CA ASN A 103 16.44 -15.23 9.79
C ASN A 103 15.42 -15.09 10.93
N GLN A 104 14.68 -13.98 11.00
CA GLN A 104 13.61 -13.78 11.99
C GLN A 104 12.32 -14.54 11.65
N ILE A 105 12.16 -15.06 10.42
CA ILE A 105 10.94 -15.75 9.95
C ILE A 105 11.09 -17.28 10.01
N ILE A 106 12.28 -17.79 9.70
CA ILE A 106 12.56 -19.23 9.58
C ILE A 106 12.90 -19.92 10.92
N THR A 107 12.82 -19.18 12.04
CA THR A 107 13.05 -19.69 13.39
C THR A 107 11.74 -20.18 14.04
#